data_AF-A0A9P6FL92-F1
#
_entry.id   AF-A0A9P6FL92-F1
#
_cell.length_a   1.000
_cell.length_b   1.000
_cell.length_c   1.000
_cell.angle_alpha   90.00
_cell.angle_beta   90.00
_cell.angle_gamma   90.00
#
_symmetry.space_group_name_H-M   'P 1'
#
loop_
_entity.id
_entity.type
_entity.pdbx_description
1 polymer ?
#
loop_
_entity_poly.entity_id
_entity_poly.type
_entity_poly.pdbx_seq_one_letter_code
_entity_poly.pdbx_strand_id
1 'polypeptide(L)'
;MDAAGGSELFESYEQDFEAVKVSINERLNAAGNQTGEPRKQALRTVDRELDEAAEIVQQMDMELLNLPQGSRTRLQARLRGYKSELERLKQTQRRAQSTSRTTSDRDELLGGFGSGTDLDAASMDQRTRLLDGTDRLAESSRRLQNSHKIALETEAIGAGVLTDLRVQREQIINTRNTLHEADSNIDKASRTLKGMARRMATNKMITAAIIIVLVVLILFVLYRKLFG
;
A
#
# COMPACT_ATOMS: atom_id res chain seq x y z
N MET A 1 -23.23 8.25 11.52
CA MET A 1 -22.40 7.51 12.51
C MET A 1 -21.39 6.67 11.73
N ASP A 2 -20.75 7.25 10.71
CA ASP A 2 -20.33 6.47 9.53
C ASP A 2 -18.81 6.25 9.45
N ALA A 3 -18.06 6.75 10.43
CA ALA A 3 -16.61 6.61 10.49
C ALA A 3 -16.15 5.20 10.95
N ALA A 4 -17.03 4.42 11.60
CA ALA A 4 -16.72 3.06 12.03
C ALA A 4 -16.77 2.06 10.86
N GLY A 5 -17.80 2.17 9.99
CA GLY A 5 -18.01 1.25 8.87
C GLY A 5 -16.89 1.30 7.82
N GLY A 6 -16.37 2.48 7.50
CA GLY A 6 -15.25 2.60 6.53
C GLY A 6 -13.92 2.03 7.05
N SER A 7 -13.75 1.92 8.38
CA SER A 7 -12.57 1.27 8.95
C SER A 7 -12.69 -0.26 8.92
N GLU A 8 -13.89 -0.80 9.14
CA GLU A 8 -14.17 -2.25 9.06
C GLU A 8 -14.04 -2.76 7.62
N LEU A 9 -14.52 -1.98 6.63
CA LEU A 9 -14.40 -2.34 5.22
C LEU A 9 -12.93 -2.33 4.76
N PHE A 10 -12.15 -1.35 5.22
CA PHE A 10 -10.71 -1.33 4.97
C PHE A 10 -10.01 -2.55 5.56
N GLU A 11 -10.38 -2.97 6.77
CA GLU A 11 -9.80 -4.14 7.44
C GLU A 11 -10.17 -5.45 6.72
N SER A 12 -11.38 -5.55 6.17
CA SER A 12 -11.78 -6.66 5.30
C SER A 12 -10.90 -6.73 4.04
N TYR A 13 -10.69 -5.60 3.35
CA TYR A 13 -9.81 -5.55 2.19
C TYR A 13 -8.35 -5.86 2.54
N GLU A 14 -7.90 -5.45 3.73
CA GLU A 14 -6.57 -5.77 4.27
C GLU A 14 -6.39 -7.30 4.39
N GLN A 15 -7.41 -7.98 4.93
CA GLN A 15 -7.43 -9.42 5.06
C GLN A 15 -7.48 -10.14 3.70
N ASP A 16 -8.30 -9.64 2.77
CA ASP A 16 -8.41 -10.20 1.42
C ASP A 16 -7.08 -10.08 0.66
N PHE A 17 -6.41 -8.93 0.77
CA PHE A 17 -5.09 -8.73 0.17
C PHE A 17 -4.03 -9.68 0.74
N GLU A 18 -4.02 -9.88 2.07
CA GLU A 18 -3.11 -10.84 2.71
C GLU A 18 -3.38 -12.28 2.25
N ALA A 19 -4.65 -12.67 2.12
CA ALA A 19 -5.03 -14.00 1.62
C ALA A 19 -4.55 -14.23 0.19
N VAL A 20 -4.80 -13.26 -0.71
CA VAL A 20 -4.34 -13.32 -2.11
C VAL A 20 -2.81 -13.33 -2.17
N LYS A 21 -2.12 -12.56 -1.33
CA LYS A 21 -0.65 -12.57 -1.25
C LYS A 21 -0.10 -13.94 -0.86
N VAL A 22 -0.71 -14.62 0.12
CA VAL A 22 -0.28 -15.97 0.51
C VAL A 22 -0.47 -16.94 -0.66
N SER A 23 -1.63 -16.91 -1.33
CA SER A 23 -1.90 -17.72 -2.52
C SER A 23 -0.86 -17.49 -3.63
N ILE A 24 -0.57 -16.22 -3.94
CA ILE A 24 0.44 -15.83 -4.94
C ILE A 24 1.80 -16.45 -4.59
N ASN A 25 2.26 -16.31 -3.34
CA ASN A 25 3.57 -16.82 -2.92
C ASN A 25 3.63 -18.35 -2.97
N GLU A 26 2.59 -19.05 -2.51
CA GLU A 26 2.50 -20.51 -2.59
C GLU A 26 2.56 -21.01 -4.03
N ARG A 27 1.79 -20.39 -4.93
CA ARG A 27 1.81 -20.73 -6.36
C ARG A 27 3.12 -20.37 -7.02
N LEU A 28 3.76 -19.25 -6.65
CA LEU A 28 5.05 -18.86 -7.19
C LEU A 28 6.14 -19.87 -6.80
N ASN A 29 6.11 -20.34 -5.55
CA ASN A 29 6.99 -21.41 -5.06
C ASN A 29 6.70 -22.73 -5.76
N ALA A 30 5.43 -23.11 -5.91
CA ALA A 30 5.03 -24.31 -6.65
C ALA A 30 5.46 -24.25 -8.12
N ALA A 31 5.35 -23.09 -8.77
CA ALA A 31 5.81 -22.86 -10.13
C ALA A 31 7.34 -22.92 -10.26
N GLY A 32 8.09 -22.62 -9.18
CA GLY A 32 9.53 -22.83 -9.11
C GLY A 32 9.94 -24.30 -9.18
N ASN A 33 9.08 -25.21 -8.69
CA ASN A 33 9.33 -26.65 -8.66
C ASN A 33 8.77 -27.41 -9.88
N GLN A 34 8.05 -26.73 -10.76
CA GLN A 34 7.45 -27.30 -11.97
C GLN A 34 8.24 -26.91 -13.22
N THR A 35 8.21 -27.71 -14.27
CA THR A 35 8.85 -27.42 -15.56
C THR A 35 7.85 -27.57 -16.71
N GLY A 36 8.03 -26.80 -17.79
CA GLY A 36 7.20 -26.87 -18.99
C GLY A 36 5.80 -26.26 -18.85
N GLU A 37 4.80 -26.93 -19.42
CA GLU A 37 3.39 -26.49 -19.47
C GLU A 37 2.72 -26.26 -18.11
N PRO A 38 2.86 -27.12 -17.07
CA PRO A 38 2.23 -26.88 -15.77
C PRO A 38 2.77 -25.60 -15.08
N ARG A 39 4.07 -25.30 -15.24
CA ARG A 39 4.67 -24.05 -14.76
C ARG A 39 4.07 -22.83 -15.47
N LYS A 40 3.87 -22.90 -16.79
CA LYS A 40 3.30 -21.81 -17.59
C LYS A 40 1.86 -21.53 -17.20
N GLN A 41 1.07 -22.57 -16.91
CA GLN A 41 -0.29 -22.44 -16.39
C GLN A 41 -0.30 -21.83 -14.98
N ALA A 42 0.57 -22.29 -14.08
CA ALA A 42 0.70 -21.72 -12.75
C ALA A 42 1.05 -20.22 -12.79
N LEU A 43 1.98 -19.81 -13.66
CA LEU A 43 2.37 -18.40 -13.83
C LEU A 43 1.25 -17.52 -14.40
N ARG A 44 0.38 -18.06 -15.26
CA ARG A 44 -0.83 -17.35 -15.75
C ARG A 44 -1.88 -17.18 -14.66
N THR A 45 -2.03 -18.18 -13.79
CA THR A 45 -2.92 -18.06 -12.64
C THR A 45 -2.41 -17.02 -11.66
N VAL A 46 -1.11 -16.98 -11.39
CA VAL A 46 -0.49 -15.93 -10.57
C VAL A 46 -0.69 -14.54 -11.19
N ASP A 47 -0.67 -14.42 -12.53
CA ASP A 47 -0.97 -13.15 -13.22
C ASP A 47 -2.38 -12.65 -12.90
N ARG A 48 -3.38 -13.54 -12.93
CA ARG A 48 -4.76 -13.20 -12.54
C ARG A 48 -4.89 -12.81 -11.07
N GLU A 49 -4.23 -13.55 -10.17
CA GLU A 49 -4.26 -13.23 -8.73
C GLU A 49 -3.56 -11.89 -8.44
N LEU A 50 -2.54 -11.52 -9.23
CA LEU A 50 -1.90 -10.20 -9.13
C LEU A 50 -2.83 -9.06 -9.59
N ASP A 51 -3.64 -9.29 -10.62
CA ASP A 51 -4.65 -8.33 -11.06
C ASP A 51 -5.75 -8.17 -10.00
N GLU A 52 -6.22 -9.27 -9.40
CA GLU A 52 -7.17 -9.25 -8.27
C GLU A 52 -6.59 -8.49 -7.07
N ALA A 53 -5.33 -8.74 -6.70
CA ALA A 53 -4.66 -7.98 -5.65
C ALA A 53 -4.56 -6.47 -5.97
N ALA A 54 -4.41 -6.11 -7.24
CA ALA A 54 -4.39 -4.71 -7.67
C ALA A 54 -5.76 -4.04 -7.57
N GLU A 55 -6.83 -4.77 -7.91
CA GLU A 55 -8.22 -4.32 -7.73
C GLU A 55 -8.54 -4.08 -6.25
N ILE A 56 -8.14 -4.99 -5.35
CA ILE A 56 -8.34 -4.83 -3.91
C ILE A 56 -7.61 -3.58 -3.39
N VAL A 57 -6.35 -3.37 -3.79
CA VAL A 57 -5.60 -2.16 -3.43
C VAL A 57 -6.26 -0.88 -3.97
N GLN A 58 -6.88 -0.94 -5.15
CA GLN A 58 -7.63 0.18 -5.71
C GLN A 58 -8.92 0.45 -4.91
N GLN A 59 -9.63 -0.59 -4.48
CA GLN A 59 -10.82 -0.48 -3.63
C GLN A 59 -10.48 0.13 -2.26
N MET A 60 -9.36 -0.28 -1.64
CA MET A 60 -8.86 0.34 -0.42
C MET A 60 -8.58 1.84 -0.60
N ASP A 61 -8.03 2.26 -1.75
CA ASP A 61 -7.75 3.67 -2.07
C ASP A 61 -9.05 4.48 -2.22
N MET A 62 -10.10 3.89 -2.80
CA MET A 62 -11.42 4.52 -2.88
C MET A 62 -12.08 4.67 -1.51
N GLU A 63 -11.96 3.68 -0.64
CA GLU A 63 -12.54 3.75 0.71
C GLU A 63 -11.84 4.80 1.58
N LEU A 64 -10.53 4.99 1.38
CA LEU A 64 -9.75 6.07 1.99
C LEU A 64 -10.28 7.47 1.66
N LEU A 65 -10.88 7.67 0.49
CA LEU A 65 -11.49 8.95 0.10
C LEU A 65 -12.77 9.26 0.89
N ASN A 66 -13.48 8.22 1.36
CA ASN A 66 -14.71 8.35 2.14
C ASN A 66 -14.46 8.55 3.65
N LEU A 67 -13.23 8.31 4.12
CA LEU A 67 -12.88 8.38 5.54
C LEU A 67 -12.51 9.78 6.07
N PRO A 68 -12.77 10.10 7.35
CA PRO A 68 -12.33 11.36 8.00
C PRO A 68 -10.80 11.55 7.99
N GLN A 69 -10.31 12.80 7.97
CA GLN A 69 -8.87 13.11 7.82
C GLN A 69 -7.96 12.46 8.88
N GLY A 70 -8.46 12.24 10.11
CA GLY A 70 -7.69 11.62 11.19
C GLY A 70 -7.35 10.14 10.95
N SER A 71 -8.30 9.33 10.47
CA SER A 71 -8.07 7.91 10.14
C SER A 71 -7.37 7.73 8.80
N ARG A 72 -7.62 8.64 7.85
CA ARG A 72 -7.02 8.65 6.52
C ARG A 72 -5.49 8.64 6.54
N THR A 73 -4.87 9.47 7.39
CA THR A 73 -3.40 9.58 7.44
C THR A 73 -2.72 8.26 7.84
N ARG A 74 -3.30 7.53 8.81
CA ARG A 74 -2.76 6.25 9.28
C ARG A 74 -2.95 5.13 8.25
N LEU A 75 -4.14 5.04 7.67
CA LEU A 75 -4.50 4.00 6.70
C LEU A 75 -3.78 4.22 5.35
N GLN A 76 -3.52 5.47 4.97
CA GLN A 76 -2.75 5.80 3.77
C GLN A 76 -1.29 5.34 3.88
N ALA A 77 -0.69 5.34 5.08
CA ALA A 77 0.64 4.76 5.29
C ALA A 77 0.64 3.24 5.08
N ARG A 78 -0.41 2.54 5.52
CA ARG A 78 -0.58 1.09 5.29
C ARG A 78 -0.80 0.77 3.80
N LEU A 79 -1.70 1.50 3.14
CA LEU A 79 -1.95 1.36 1.70
C LEU A 79 -0.68 1.51 0.87
N ARG A 80 0.20 2.44 1.23
CA ARG A 80 1.50 2.61 0.57
C ARG A 80 2.41 1.38 0.75
N GLY A 81 2.37 0.73 1.91
CA GLY A 81 3.02 -0.55 2.15
C GLY A 81 2.52 -1.63 1.19
N TYR A 82 1.20 -1.80 1.08
CA TYR A 82 0.59 -2.78 0.19
C TYR A 82 0.88 -2.51 -1.29
N LYS A 83 0.86 -1.25 -1.73
CA LYS A 83 1.29 -0.87 -3.09
C LYS A 83 2.73 -1.29 -3.37
N SER A 84 3.65 -1.07 -2.43
CA SER A 84 5.05 -1.49 -2.59
C SER A 84 5.22 -3.01 -2.62
N GLU A 85 4.41 -3.74 -1.84
CA GLU A 85 4.46 -5.20 -1.79
C GLU A 85 3.90 -5.82 -3.08
N LEU A 86 2.82 -5.26 -3.62
CA LEU A 86 2.26 -5.64 -4.91
C LEU A 86 3.27 -5.48 -6.06
N GLU A 87 4.02 -4.37 -6.09
CA GLU A 87 5.08 -4.19 -7.09
C GLU A 87 6.24 -5.20 -6.94
N ARG A 88 6.59 -5.58 -5.70
CA ARG A 88 7.57 -6.66 -5.46
C ARG A 88 7.07 -8.02 -5.96
N LEU A 89 5.79 -8.34 -5.75
CA LEU A 89 5.20 -9.59 -6.22
C LEU A 89 5.16 -9.65 -7.75
N LYS A 90 4.73 -8.56 -8.41
CA LYS A 90 4.78 -8.43 -9.88
C LYS A 90 6.19 -8.62 -10.42
N GLN A 91 7.21 -8.04 -9.77
CA GLN A 91 8.59 -8.18 -10.18
C GLN A 91 9.09 -9.63 -10.05
N THR A 92 8.74 -10.30 -8.95
CA THR A 92 9.14 -11.70 -8.72
C THR A 92 8.50 -12.64 -9.75
N GLN A 93 7.24 -12.40 -10.09
CA GLN A 93 6.53 -13.13 -11.14
C GLN A 93 7.11 -12.89 -12.55
N ARG A 94 7.46 -11.64 -12.92
CA ARG A 94 8.15 -11.35 -14.20
C ARG A 94 9.49 -12.06 -14.33
N ARG A 95 10.27 -12.09 -13.24
CA ARG A 95 11.52 -12.87 -13.19
C ARG A 95 11.24 -14.37 -13.41
N ALA A 96 10.25 -14.92 -12.71
CA ALA A 96 9.86 -16.33 -12.87
C ALA A 96 9.38 -16.67 -14.29
N GLN A 97 8.64 -15.77 -14.96
CA GLN A 97 8.22 -15.91 -16.36
C GLN A 97 9.39 -15.88 -17.35
N SER A 98 10.38 -14.98 -17.15
CA SER A 98 11.55 -14.89 -18.04
C SER A 98 12.39 -16.17 -18.04
N THR A 99 12.52 -16.82 -16.88
CA THR A 99 13.20 -18.11 -16.75
C THR A 99 12.43 -19.24 -17.44
N SER A 100 11.08 -19.21 -17.41
CA SER A 100 10.23 -20.23 -18.01
C SER A 100 10.26 -20.23 -19.55
N ARG A 101 10.21 -19.05 -20.20
CA ARG A 101 10.26 -18.95 -21.67
C ARG A 101 11.52 -19.59 -22.25
N THR A 102 12.64 -19.39 -21.56
CA THR A 102 13.95 -19.89 -21.96
C THR A 102 14.08 -21.42 -21.84
N THR A 103 13.33 -22.06 -20.95
CA THR A 103 13.38 -23.53 -20.78
C THR A 103 12.48 -24.25 -21.79
N SER A 104 11.29 -23.71 -22.06
CA SER A 104 10.36 -24.27 -23.05
C SER A 104 10.92 -24.22 -24.48
N ASP A 105 11.53 -23.09 -24.89
CA ASP A 105 12.12 -22.97 -26.23
C ASP A 105 13.28 -23.97 -26.44
N ARG A 106 13.96 -24.38 -25.36
CA ARG A 106 15.09 -25.32 -25.40
C ARG A 106 14.64 -26.78 -25.50
N ASP A 107 13.59 -27.17 -24.79
CA ASP A 107 13.02 -28.53 -24.87
C ASP A 107 12.36 -28.78 -26.25
N GLU A 108 11.70 -27.78 -26.82
CA GLU A 108 11.09 -27.88 -28.17
C GLU A 108 12.15 -28.01 -29.28
N LEU A 109 13.31 -27.38 -29.14
CA LEU A 109 14.42 -27.48 -30.10
C LEU A 109 15.22 -28.78 -29.98
N LEU A 110 15.33 -29.37 -28.79
CA LEU A 110 16.07 -30.61 -28.56
C LEU A 110 15.23 -31.88 -28.80
N GLY A 111 13.90 -31.80 -28.72
CA GLY A 111 12.99 -32.92 -28.99
C GLY A 111 12.93 -33.38 -30.46
N GLY A 112 13.55 -32.64 -31.40
CA GLY A 112 13.50 -32.92 -32.84
C GLY A 112 14.61 -33.81 -33.40
N PHE A 113 15.67 -34.12 -32.65
CA PHE A 113 16.83 -34.86 -33.17
C PHE A 113 16.77 -36.34 -32.79
N GLY A 114 15.95 -37.09 -33.53
CA GLY A 114 15.89 -38.55 -33.44
C GLY A 114 17.06 -39.25 -34.16
N SER A 115 17.48 -40.37 -33.57
CA SER A 115 17.81 -41.66 -34.20
C SER A 115 18.31 -41.65 -35.65
N GLY A 116 19.61 -41.88 -35.88
CA GLY A 116 20.13 -42.22 -37.22
C GLY A 116 21.65 -42.31 -37.39
N THR A 117 22.17 -43.55 -37.40
CA THR A 117 23.28 -44.08 -38.25
C THR A 117 24.74 -43.58 -38.12
N ASP A 118 25.39 -44.13 -37.09
CA ASP A 118 26.77 -44.67 -36.86
C ASP A 118 27.96 -44.68 -37.87
N LEU A 119 28.06 -43.89 -38.96
CA LEU A 119 29.36 -43.87 -39.70
C LEU A 119 29.91 -42.52 -40.16
N ASP A 120 29.11 -41.45 -40.17
CA ASP A 120 29.60 -40.07 -40.31
C ASP A 120 29.80 -39.37 -38.95
N ALA A 121 29.63 -40.14 -37.88
CA ALA A 121 29.49 -39.67 -36.50
C ALA A 121 30.72 -38.95 -35.97
N ALA A 122 31.96 -39.31 -36.35
CA ALA A 122 33.15 -38.67 -35.78
C ALA A 122 33.40 -37.24 -36.32
N SER A 123 33.14 -37.01 -37.62
CA SER A 123 33.33 -35.70 -38.26
C SER A 123 32.16 -34.76 -37.94
N MET A 124 30.94 -35.31 -37.94
CA MET A 124 29.74 -34.63 -37.50
C MET A 124 29.80 -34.32 -36.00
N ASP A 125 30.29 -35.22 -35.11
CA ASP A 125 30.37 -34.96 -33.66
C ASP A 125 31.27 -33.77 -33.34
N GLN A 126 32.40 -33.60 -34.05
CA GLN A 126 33.28 -32.45 -33.84
C GLN A 126 32.64 -31.13 -34.33
N ARG A 127 31.95 -31.15 -35.48
CA ARG A 127 31.23 -29.97 -36.00
C ARG A 127 30.01 -29.63 -35.15
N THR A 128 29.28 -30.64 -34.69
CA THR A 128 28.15 -30.53 -33.76
C THR A 128 28.60 -30.02 -32.40
N ARG A 129 29.76 -30.44 -31.87
CA ARG A 129 30.34 -29.88 -30.63
C ARG A 129 30.74 -28.42 -30.78
N LEU A 130 31.28 -28.01 -31.92
CA LEU A 130 31.63 -26.61 -32.16
C LEU A 130 30.37 -25.74 -32.34
N LEU A 131 29.35 -26.25 -33.02
CA LEU A 131 28.05 -25.60 -33.15
C LEU A 131 27.35 -25.51 -31.79
N ASP A 132 27.29 -26.59 -31.00
CA ASP A 132 26.75 -26.60 -29.63
C ASP A 132 27.53 -25.64 -28.72
N GLY A 133 28.86 -25.59 -28.85
CA GLY A 133 29.69 -24.61 -28.13
C GLY A 133 29.35 -23.15 -28.50
N THR A 134 29.10 -22.88 -29.78
CA THR A 134 28.75 -21.55 -30.29
C THR A 134 27.32 -21.15 -29.90
N ASP A 135 26.37 -22.08 -29.99
CA ASP A 135 24.97 -21.89 -29.61
C ASP A 135 24.83 -21.69 -28.10
N ARG A 136 25.56 -22.47 -27.29
CA ARG A 136 25.62 -22.26 -25.83
C ARG A 136 26.22 -20.90 -25.48
N LEU A 137 27.24 -20.46 -26.20
CA LEU A 137 27.84 -19.15 -25.99
C LEU A 137 26.86 -18.03 -26.36
N ALA A 138 26.16 -18.17 -27.48
CA ALA A 138 25.12 -17.24 -27.93
C ALA A 138 23.94 -17.19 -26.95
N GLU A 139 23.49 -18.34 -26.44
CA GLU A 139 22.45 -18.43 -25.41
C GLU A 139 22.91 -17.77 -24.10
N SER A 140 24.13 -18.06 -23.65
CA SER A 140 24.71 -17.45 -22.44
C SER A 140 24.80 -15.93 -22.59
N SER A 141 25.21 -15.45 -23.77
CA SER A 141 25.24 -14.02 -24.09
C SER A 141 23.85 -13.38 -24.01
N ARG A 142 22.82 -14.01 -24.59
CA ARG A 142 21.42 -13.56 -24.50
C ARG A 142 20.91 -13.57 -23.05
N ARG A 143 21.25 -14.59 -22.27
CA ARG A 143 20.91 -14.68 -20.84
C ARG A 143 21.53 -13.55 -20.05
N LEU A 144 22.81 -13.25 -20.29
CA LEU A 144 23.53 -12.16 -19.64
C LEU A 144 22.91 -10.81 -19.99
N GLN A 145 22.56 -10.60 -21.25
CA GLN A 145 21.91 -9.38 -21.71
C GLN A 145 20.51 -9.20 -21.09
N ASN A 146 19.71 -10.26 -21.02
CA ASN A 146 18.40 -10.21 -20.36
C ASN A 146 18.53 -9.98 -18.85
N SER A 147 19.49 -10.64 -18.20
CA SER A 147 19.75 -10.46 -16.77
C SER A 147 20.20 -9.03 -16.47
N HIS A 148 21.05 -8.47 -17.32
CA HIS A 148 21.48 -7.07 -17.24
C HIS A 148 20.30 -6.10 -17.41
N LYS A 149 19.42 -6.35 -18.39
CA LYS A 149 18.19 -5.55 -18.58
C LYS A 149 17.28 -5.59 -17.35
N ILE A 150 17.02 -6.79 -16.81
CA ILE A 150 16.19 -6.96 -15.61
C ILE A 150 16.85 -6.31 -14.39
N ALA A 151 18.18 -6.38 -14.27
CA ALA A 151 18.92 -5.73 -13.20
C ALA A 151 18.80 -4.20 -13.27
N LEU A 152 18.91 -3.61 -14.46
CA LEU A 152 18.71 -2.17 -14.66
C LEU A 152 17.27 -1.73 -14.38
N GLU A 153 16.27 -2.50 -14.83
CA GLU A 153 14.87 -2.24 -14.49
C GLU A 153 14.63 -2.35 -12.97
N THR A 154 15.28 -3.32 -12.31
CA THR A 154 15.25 -3.50 -10.85
C THR A 154 15.89 -2.31 -10.14
N GLU A 155 17.03 -1.81 -10.62
CA GLU A 155 17.71 -0.65 -10.10
C GLU A 155 16.85 0.61 -10.23
N ALA A 156 16.22 0.81 -11.40
CA ALA A 156 15.31 1.92 -11.63
C ALA A 156 14.09 1.89 -10.70
N ILE A 157 13.49 0.71 -10.49
CA ILE A 157 12.39 0.53 -9.53
C ILE A 157 12.89 0.81 -8.09
N GLY A 158 14.05 0.29 -7.72
CA GLY A 158 14.66 0.54 -6.40
C GLY A 158 14.94 2.02 -6.15
N ALA A 159 15.43 2.74 -7.17
CA ALA A 159 15.63 4.19 -7.13
C ALA A 159 14.30 4.95 -7.01
N GLY A 160 13.24 4.48 -7.68
CA GLY A 160 11.87 4.98 -7.51
C GLY A 160 11.38 4.82 -6.08
N VAL A 161 11.54 3.63 -5.49
CA VAL A 161 11.17 3.36 -4.09
C VAL A 161 11.95 4.26 -3.12
N LEU A 162 13.25 4.46 -3.32
CA LEU A 162 14.05 5.36 -2.48
C LEU A 162 13.58 6.82 -2.59
N THR A 163 13.21 7.25 -3.79
CA THR A 163 12.67 8.60 -4.04
C THR A 163 11.33 8.76 -3.34
N ASP A 164 10.45 7.77 -3.45
CA ASP A 164 9.15 7.76 -2.79
C ASP A 164 9.31 7.75 -1.27
N LEU A 165 10.24 6.97 -0.71
CA LEU A 165 10.55 6.97 0.73
C LEU A 165 11.07 8.34 1.20
N ARG A 166 11.85 9.05 0.38
CA ARG A 166 12.31 10.41 0.68
C ARG A 166 11.15 11.40 0.72
N VAL A 167 10.28 11.37 -0.29
CA VAL A 167 9.06 12.20 -0.34
C VAL A 167 8.12 11.86 0.82
N GLN A 168 8.01 10.57 1.19
CA GLN A 168 7.24 10.11 2.34
C GLN A 168 7.79 10.66 3.67
N ARG A 169 9.11 10.70 3.86
CA ARG A 169 9.73 11.32 5.05
C ARG A 169 9.39 12.79 5.15
N GLU A 170 9.45 13.51 4.03
CA GLU A 170 9.15 14.94 3.96
C GLU A 170 7.68 15.25 4.24
N GLN A 171 6.74 14.44 3.73
CA GLN A 171 5.33 14.52 4.08
C GLN A 171 5.06 14.28 5.58
N ILE A 172 5.73 13.31 6.20
CA ILE A 172 5.58 13.05 7.65
C ILE A 172 6.07 14.25 8.47
N ILE A 173 7.20 14.86 8.09
CA ILE A 173 7.74 16.05 8.77
C ILE A 173 6.75 17.22 8.65
N ASN A 174 6.22 17.48 7.45
CA ASN A 174 5.28 18.57 7.23
C ASN A 174 3.95 18.34 7.96
N THR A 175 3.41 17.11 7.93
CA THR A 175 2.17 16.76 8.64
C THR A 175 2.33 16.90 10.15
N ARG A 176 3.49 16.53 10.70
CA ARG A 176 3.82 16.71 12.13
C ARG A 176 3.91 18.18 12.51
N ASN A 177 4.47 19.03 11.64
CA ASN A 177 4.51 20.48 11.87
C ASN A 177 3.11 21.11 11.83
N THR A 178 2.26 20.75 10.85
CA THR A 178 0.87 21.22 10.77
C THR A 178 0.05 20.75 11.98
N LEU A 179 0.25 19.53 12.46
CA LEU A 179 -0.39 19.02 13.69
C LEU A 179 0.01 19.82 14.93
N HIS A 180 1.28 20.18 15.06
CA HIS A 180 1.76 20.97 16.19
C HIS A 180 1.20 22.40 16.17
N GLU A 181 1.02 22.97 14.98
CA GLU A 181 0.41 24.28 14.80
C GLU A 181 -1.11 24.24 15.05
N ALA A 182 -1.79 23.16 14.67
CA ALA A 182 -3.20 22.93 15.00
C ALA A 182 -3.43 22.77 16.52
N ASP A 183 -2.54 22.08 17.23
CA ASP A 183 -2.56 21.92 18.69
C ASP A 183 -2.39 23.29 19.40
N SER A 184 -1.46 24.12 18.90
CA SER A 184 -1.29 25.51 19.37
C SER A 184 -2.54 26.37 19.17
N ASN A 185 -3.26 26.17 18.07
CA ASN A 185 -4.50 26.90 17.78
C ASN A 185 -5.68 26.39 18.63
N ILE A 186 -5.71 25.10 18.97
CA ILE A 186 -6.65 24.51 19.94
C ILE A 186 -6.45 25.09 21.35
N ASP A 187 -5.21 25.27 21.80
CA ASP A 187 -4.92 25.88 23.09
C ASP A 187 -5.39 27.33 23.18
N LYS A 188 -5.21 28.10 22.09
CA LYS A 188 -5.72 29.49 21.99
C LYS A 188 -7.25 29.54 22.00
N ALA A 189 -7.91 28.60 21.31
CA ALA A 189 -9.37 28.48 21.29
C ALA A 189 -9.93 28.07 22.67
N SER A 190 -9.27 27.14 23.37
CA SER A 190 -9.65 26.72 24.73
C SER A 190 -9.52 27.88 25.74
N ARG A 191 -8.48 28.70 25.62
CA ARG A 191 -8.25 29.86 26.49
C ARG A 191 -9.28 30.97 26.28
N THR A 192 -9.69 31.21 25.04
CA THR A 192 -10.74 32.19 24.71
C THR A 192 -12.12 31.71 25.16
N LEU A 193 -12.45 30.43 24.95
CA LEU A 193 -13.69 29.82 25.44
C LEU A 193 -13.81 29.86 26.97
N LYS A 194 -12.73 29.55 27.71
CA LYS A 194 -12.70 29.71 29.19
C LYS A 194 -12.92 31.17 29.62
N GLY A 195 -12.44 32.13 28.84
CA GLY A 195 -12.69 33.56 29.07
C GLY A 195 -14.16 33.94 28.89
N MET A 196 -14.83 33.43 27.84
CA MET A 196 -16.26 33.65 27.61
C MET A 196 -17.14 32.97 28.68
N ALA A 197 -16.78 31.75 29.10
CA ALA A 197 -17.49 31.03 30.16
C ALA A 197 -17.46 31.76 31.51
N ARG A 198 -16.30 32.34 31.89
CA ARG A 198 -16.20 33.16 33.11
C ARG A 198 -17.06 34.43 33.03
N ARG A 199 -17.02 35.14 31.92
CA ARG A 199 -17.85 36.35 31.70
C ARG A 199 -19.34 36.02 31.79
N MET A 200 -19.77 34.89 31.26
CA MET A 200 -21.15 34.43 31.33
C MET A 200 -21.60 34.16 32.79
N ALA A 201 -20.74 33.54 33.60
CA ALA A 201 -21.03 33.31 35.02
C ALA A 201 -21.13 34.62 35.82
N THR A 202 -20.21 35.57 35.60
CA THR A 202 -20.24 36.89 36.24
C THR A 202 -21.52 37.65 35.88
N ASN A 203 -21.92 37.66 34.61
CA ASN A 203 -23.16 38.31 34.17
C ASN A 203 -24.40 37.67 34.83
N LYS A 204 -24.45 36.33 34.94
CA LYS A 204 -25.52 35.63 35.66
C LYS A 204 -25.60 36.05 37.14
N MET A 205 -24.46 36.19 37.83
CA MET A 205 -24.45 36.63 39.24
C MET A 205 -24.91 38.07 39.40
N ILE A 206 -24.48 38.98 38.51
CA ILE A 206 -24.91 40.38 38.53
C ILE A 206 -26.43 40.48 38.34
N THR A 207 -26.98 39.77 37.36
CA THR A 207 -28.43 39.75 37.13
C THR A 207 -29.19 39.21 38.34
N ALA A 208 -28.71 38.13 38.98
CA ALA A 208 -29.33 37.60 40.19
C ALA A 208 -29.31 38.59 41.36
N ALA A 209 -28.20 39.31 41.56
CA ALA A 209 -28.07 40.32 42.60
C ALA A 209 -29.07 41.48 42.42
N ILE A 210 -29.25 41.97 41.18
CA ILE A 210 -30.22 43.03 40.86
C ILE A 210 -31.65 42.59 41.20
N ILE A 211 -32.01 41.35 40.87
CA ILE A 211 -33.33 40.78 41.18
C ILE A 211 -33.55 40.73 42.69
N ILE A 212 -32.56 40.28 43.47
CA ILE A 212 -32.66 40.23 44.95
C ILE A 212 -32.88 41.63 45.53
N VAL A 213 -32.12 42.62 45.07
CA VAL A 213 -32.25 44.01 45.53
C VAL A 213 -33.65 44.57 45.23
N LEU A 214 -34.19 44.31 44.04
CA LEU A 214 -35.56 44.70 43.68
C LEU A 214 -36.61 44.08 44.60
N VAL A 215 -36.49 42.78 44.89
CA VAL A 215 -37.42 42.08 45.80
C VAL A 215 -37.36 42.68 47.20
N VAL A 216 -36.17 42.96 47.72
CA VAL A 216 -35.99 43.58 49.05
C VAL A 216 -36.63 44.98 49.09
N LEU A 217 -36.44 45.79 48.04
CA LEU A 217 -37.06 47.12 47.94
C LEU A 217 -38.60 47.05 47.94
N ILE A 218 -39.17 46.11 47.18
CA ILE A 218 -40.62 45.90 47.14
C ILE A 218 -41.15 45.50 48.52
N LEU A 219 -40.49 44.53 49.18
CA LEU A 219 -40.87 44.11 50.53
C LEU A 219 -40.77 45.25 51.55
N PHE A 220 -39.73 46.07 51.46
CA PHE A 220 -39.55 47.24 52.32
C PHE A 220 -40.69 48.26 52.16
N VAL A 221 -41.08 48.57 50.93
CA VAL A 221 -42.20 49.48 50.64
C VAL A 221 -43.52 48.90 51.14
N LEU A 222 -43.76 47.61 50.94
CA LEU A 222 -44.95 46.94 51.45
C LEU A 222 -45.01 46.95 52.97
N TYR A 223 -43.90 46.67 53.65
CA TYR A 223 -43.82 46.73 55.11
C TYR A 223 -44.14 48.14 55.63
N ARG A 224 -43.53 49.17 55.04
CA ARG A 224 -43.77 50.58 55.40
C ARG A 224 -45.22 51.01 55.17
N LYS A 225 -45.90 50.47 54.15
CA LYS A 225 -47.31 50.77 53.85
C LYS A 225 -48.29 49.98 54.72
N LEU A 226 -47.93 48.78 55.16
CA LEU A 226 -48.81 47.92 55.94
C LEU A 226 -48.74 48.23 57.44
N PHE A 227 -47.58 48.64 57.94
CA PHE A 227 -47.33 48.95 59.36
C PHE A 227 -47.19 50.46 59.66
N GLY A 228 -47.35 51.33 58.66
CA GLY A 228 -47.36 52.78 58.81
C GLY A 228 -48.63 53.36 58.22
#